data_AF-A0A5K1FM67-F1
#
_entry.id   AF-A0A5K1FM67-F1
#
_cell.length_a   1.000
_cell.length_b   1.000
_cell.length_c   1.000
_cell.angle_alpha   90.00
_cell.angle_beta   90.00
_cell.angle_gamma   90.00
#
_symmetry.space_group_name_H-M   'P 1'
#
loop_
_entity.id
_entity.type
_entity.pdbx_description
1 polymer ?
#
loop_
_entity_poly.entity_id
_entity_poly.type
_entity_poly.pdbx_seq_one_letter_code
_entity_poly.pdbx_strand_id
1 'polypeptide(L)' 'GGRLSNRLFYLSIPPNVFVDAVRCASRSASSSVGWTRVIVEKPFGRDSESSGELTRGLKQHLTEDQIF' A
#
# COMPACT_ATOMS: atom_id res chain seq x y z
N GLY A 1 11.22 -25.65 2.45
CA GLY A 1 11.67 -24.68 1.44
C GLY A 1 10.52 -23.75 1.10
N GLY A 2 10.56 -22.50 1.56
CA GLY A 2 9.55 -21.51 1.18
C GLY A 2 9.87 -20.97 -0.22
N ARG A 3 8.96 -21.13 -1.19
CA ARG A 3 9.12 -20.48 -2.51
C ARG A 3 9.08 -18.97 -2.31
N LEU A 4 10.06 -18.27 -2.89
CA LEU A 4 10.04 -16.82 -3.05
C LEU A 4 8.69 -16.40 -3.65
N SER A 5 7.92 -15.66 -2.89
CA SER A 5 6.53 -15.32 -3.23
C SER A 5 6.40 -13.81 -3.31
N ASN A 6 6.65 -13.22 -4.46
CA ASN A 6 6.50 -11.77 -4.63
C ASN A 6 5.03 -11.41 -4.82
N ARG A 7 4.58 -10.31 -4.21
CA ARG A 7 3.17 -9.89 -4.21
C ARG A 7 3.03 -8.43 -4.61
N LEU A 8 2.17 -8.18 -5.59
CA LEU A 8 1.84 -6.84 -6.06
C LEU A 8 0.34 -6.60 -5.85
N PHE A 9 0.00 -5.51 -5.15
CA PHE A 9 -1.38 -5.08 -4.94
C PHE A 9 -1.64 -3.82 -5.75
N TYR A 10 -2.57 -3.88 -6.70
CA TYR A 10 -3.00 -2.72 -7.47
C TYR A 10 -4.35 -2.23 -6.93
N LEU A 11 -4.37 -1.05 -6.31
CA LEU A 11 -5.54 -0.53 -5.62
C LEU A 11 -6.39 0.34 -6.55
N SER A 12 -7.20 -0.32 -7.38
CA SER A 12 -8.22 0.31 -8.22
C SER A 12 -9.54 0.53 -7.46
N ILE A 13 -9.44 1.09 -6.26
CA ILE A 13 -10.57 1.31 -5.34
C ILE A 13 -10.68 2.80 -4.99
N PRO A 14 -11.80 3.26 -4.40
CA PRO A 14 -11.91 4.64 -3.94
C PRO A 14 -10.82 5.02 -2.91
N PRO A 15 -10.32 6.27 -2.92
CA PRO A 15 -9.18 6.68 -2.08
C PRO A 15 -9.47 6.63 -0.57
N ASN A 16 -10.75 6.74 -0.17
CA ASN A 16 -11.15 6.67 1.23
C ASN A 16 -10.93 5.28 1.86
N VAL A 17 -10.72 4.23 1.06
CA VAL A 17 -10.48 2.86 1.55
C VAL A 17 -9.04 2.39 1.37
N PHE A 18 -8.14 3.23 0.83
CA PHE A 18 -6.73 2.87 0.59
C PHE A 18 -6.00 2.44 1.86
N VAL A 19 -6.12 3.24 2.93
CA VAL A 19 -5.41 2.96 4.18
C VAL A 19 -5.87 1.65 4.80
N ASP A 20 -7.17 1.36 4.78
CA ASP A 20 -7.71 0.11 5.31
C ASP A 20 -7.34 -1.10 4.45
N ALA A 21 -7.36 -0.96 3.12
CA ALA A 21 -6.92 -2.01 2.20
C ALA A 21 -5.44 -2.33 2.41
N VAL A 22 -4.59 -1.31 2.54
CA VAL A 22 -3.16 -1.47 2.79
C VAL A 22 -2.88 -2.07 4.16
N ARG A 23 -3.62 -1.65 5.20
CA ARG A 23 -3.53 -2.24 6.54
C ARG A 23 -3.80 -3.75 6.50
N CYS A 24 -4.88 -4.16 5.82
CA CYS A 24 -5.23 -5.56 5.65
C CYS A 24 -4.17 -6.32 4.83
N ALA A 25 -3.70 -5.74 3.73
CA ALA A 25 -2.68 -6.34 2.88
C ALA A 25 -1.35 -6.55 3.63
N SER A 26 -0.90 -5.54 4.39
CA SER A 26 0.33 -5.60 5.18
C SER A 26 0.26 -6.67 6.27
N ARG A 27 -0.90 -6.82 6.94
CA ARG A 27 -1.09 -7.80 8.03
C ARG A 27 -1.30 -9.23 7.56
N SER A 28 -2.13 -9.43 6.54
CA SER A 28 -2.65 -10.76 6.21
C SER A 28 -2.14 -11.31 4.88
N ALA A 29 -1.60 -10.45 4.02
CA ALA A 29 -1.25 -10.83 2.65
C ALA A 29 0.16 -10.41 2.25
N SER A 30 0.98 -9.94 3.19
CA SER A 30 2.40 -9.65 2.97
C SER A 30 3.18 -10.94 2.75
N SER A 31 4.22 -10.84 1.92
CA SER A 31 5.14 -11.95 1.71
C SER A 31 6.16 -12.04 2.84
N SER A 32 6.34 -13.24 3.37
CA SER A 32 7.35 -13.53 4.41
C SER A 32 8.75 -13.78 3.87
N VAL A 33 8.88 -14.02 2.55
CA VAL A 33 10.17 -14.41 1.91
C VAL A 33 10.47 -13.56 0.67
N GLY A 34 9.47 -12.98 0.03
CA GLY A 34 9.60 -12.12 -1.15
C GLY A 34 9.21 -10.66 -0.85
N TRP A 35 9.20 -9.82 -1.89
CA TRP A 35 8.75 -8.43 -1.73
C TRP A 35 7.23 -8.33 -1.79
N THR A 36 6.71 -7.28 -1.15
CA THR A 36 5.32 -6.85 -1.29
C THR A 36 5.33 -5.40 -1.75
N ARG A 37 4.62 -5.09 -2.83
CA ARG A 37 4.49 -3.73 -3.38
C ARG A 37 3.02 -3.40 -3.58
N VAL A 38 2.68 -2.14 -3.41
CA VAL A 38 1.34 -1.60 -3.56
C VAL A 38 1.40 -0.45 -4.55
N ILE A 39 0.58 -0.54 -5.59
CA ILE A 39 0.36 0.53 -6.56
C ILE A 39 -0.95 1.23 -6.20
N VAL A 40 -0.90 2.53 -5.97
CA VAL A 40 -2.06 3.37 -5.67
C VAL A 40 -2.42 4.23 -6.87
N GLU A 41 -3.70 4.25 -7.23
CA GLU A 41 -4.20 5.07 -8.34
C GLU A 41 -4.54 6.49 -7.91
N LYS A 42 -4.47 7.42 -8.88
CA LYS A 42 -4.85 8.81 -8.66
C LYS A 42 -6.37 8.92 -8.43
N PRO A 43 -6.84 9.92 -7.65
CA PRO A 43 -6.09 11.02 -7.04
C PRO A 43 -5.50 10.67 -5.67
N PHE A 44 -4.28 11.14 -5.40
CA PHE A 44 -3.59 10.96 -4.11
C PHE A 44 -4.10 11.90 -3.00
N GLY A 45 -5.15 12.65 -3.25
CA GLY A 45 -5.58 13.79 -2.45
C GLY A 45 -6.11 14.89 -3.37
N ARG A 46 -6.74 15.91 -2.79
CA ARG A 46 -7.22 17.09 -3.53
C ARG A 46 -6.24 18.26 -3.47
N ASP A 47 -5.33 18.23 -2.51
CA ASP A 47 -4.33 19.26 -2.20
C ASP A 47 -3.08 18.60 -1.58
N SER A 48 -2.04 19.40 -1.31
CA SER A 48 -0.79 18.92 -0.72
C SER A 48 -0.97 18.36 0.69
N GLU A 49 -1.92 18.90 1.46
CA GLU A 49 -2.23 18.46 2.81
C GLU A 49 -2.84 17.05 2.80
N SER A 50 -3.93 16.85 2.06
CA SER A 50 -4.61 15.56 1.90
C SER A 50 -3.70 14.51 1.26
N SER A 51 -2.82 14.89 0.33
CA SER A 51 -1.78 14.00 -0.20
C SER A 51 -0.75 13.60 0.85
N GLY A 52 -0.37 14.53 1.72
CA GLY A 52 0.51 14.27 2.85
C GLY A 52 -0.14 13.32 3.87
N GLU A 53 -1.43 13.50 4.16
CA GLU A 53 -2.19 12.64 5.07
C GLU A 53 -2.31 11.21 4.54
N LEU A 54 -2.66 11.04 3.25
CA LEU A 54 -2.73 9.72 2.63
C LEU A 54 -1.37 9.03 2.70
N THR A 55 -0.30 9.73 2.30
CA THR A 55 1.07 9.20 2.34
C THR A 55 1.47 8.80 3.77
N ARG A 56 1.13 9.63 4.77
CA ARG A 56 1.41 9.33 6.18
C ARG A 56 0.68 8.08 6.65
N GLY A 57 -0.58 7.91 6.26
CA GLY A 57 -1.36 6.71 6.57
C GLY A 57 -0.79 5.44 5.93
N LEU A 58 -0.34 5.53 4.67
CA LEU A 58 0.30 4.41 3.98
C LEU A 58 1.65 4.02 4.62
N LYS A 59 2.47 5.02 5.00
CA LYS A 59 3.78 4.81 5.65
C LYS A 59 3.70 4.15 7.04
N GLN A 60 2.52 4.13 7.68
CA GLN A 60 2.33 3.37 8.92
C GLN A 60 2.32 1.85 8.70
N HIS A 61 2.10 1.40 7.47
CA HIS A 61 1.87 -0.01 7.13
C HIS A 61 2.82 -0.55 6.06
N LEU A 62 3.45 0.33 5.28
CA LEU A 62 4.37 0.02 4.18
C LEU A 62 5.62 0.90 4.28
N THR A 63 6.76 0.42 3.81
CA THR A 63 7.95 1.26 3.58
C THR A 63 7.83 2.00 2.25
N GLU A 64 8.64 3.06 2.05
CA GLU A 64 8.64 3.83 0.80
C GLU A 64 8.90 2.96 -0.43
N ASP A 65 9.82 2.00 -0.35
CA ASP A 65 10.13 1.06 -1.44
C ASP A 65 8.99 0.11 -1.82
N GLN A 66 7.90 0.11 -1.05
CA GLN A 66 6.72 -0.70 -1.29
C GLN A 66 5.56 0.11 -1.88
N ILE A 67 5.64 1.44 -1.96
CA ILE A 67 4.54 2.30 -2.42
C ILE A 67 4.89 2.85 -3.81
N PHE A 68 3.99 2.64 -4.78
CA PHE A 68 4.15 3.04 -6.19
C PHE A 68 2.92 3.77 -6.72
#